data_AF-A0A0G3BP92-F1
#
_entry.id   AF-A0A0G3BP92-F1
#
_cell.length_a   1.000
_cell.length_b   1.000
_cell.length_c   1.000
_cell.angle_alpha   90.00
_cell.angle_beta   90.00
_cell.angle_gamma   90.00
#
_symmetry.space_group_name_H-M   'P 1'
#
loop_
_entity.id
_entity.type
_entity.pdbx_description
1 polymer ?
#
loop_
_entity_poly.entity_id
_entity_poly.type
_entity_poly.pdbx_seq_one_letter_code
_entity_poly.pdbx_strand_id
1 'polypeptide(L)' 'MAKVEPPQLDRPQVSPAFVPLALTAPVAEGEIRIELQRTGTTVNIVWPAAAARECAAWLRDWLR' A
#
# COMPACT_ATOMS: atom_id res chain seq x y z
N MET A 1 -16.67 0.66 -61.23
CA MET A 1 -17.25 0.78 -59.87
C MET A 1 -16.18 1.39 -58.98
N ALA A 2 -16.19 2.72 -58.82
CA ALA A 2 -15.18 3.41 -58.01
C ALA A 2 -15.57 3.30 -56.52
N LYS A 3 -14.66 2.75 -55.71
CA LYS A 3 -14.79 2.71 -54.24
C LYS A 3 -14.66 4.16 -53.73
N VAL A 4 -15.76 4.76 -53.30
CA VAL A 4 -15.76 6.06 -52.60
C VAL A 4 -15.24 5.80 -51.19
N GLU A 5 -14.00 6.21 -50.92
CA GLU A 5 -13.44 6.18 -49.57
C GLU A 5 -13.91 7.45 -48.83
N PRO A 6 -14.55 7.33 -47.65
CA PRO A 6 -15.03 8.49 -46.91
C PRO A 6 -13.85 9.38 -46.47
N PRO A 7 -14.02 10.71 -46.43
CA PRO A 7 -12.95 11.61 -46.03
C PRO A 7 -12.53 11.27 -44.60
N GLN A 8 -11.29 10.78 -44.46
CA GLN A 8 -10.71 10.55 -43.15
C GLN A 8 -10.53 11.91 -42.49
N LEU A 9 -11.47 12.28 -41.62
CA LEU A 9 -11.27 13.37 -40.67
C LEU A 9 -10.01 13.05 -39.87
N ASP A 10 -8.99 13.90 -40.00
CA ASP A 10 -7.79 13.91 -39.16
C ASP A 10 -8.22 14.02 -37.69
N ARG A 11 -8.46 12.87 -37.05
CA ARG A 11 -8.70 12.82 -35.60
C ARG A 11 -7.34 12.99 -34.95
N PRO A 12 -7.12 14.03 -34.14
CA PRO A 12 -5.88 14.15 -33.39
C PRO A 12 -5.70 12.87 -32.56
N GLN A 13 -4.61 12.15 -32.78
CA GLN A 13 -4.24 11.01 -31.95
C GLN A 13 -3.83 11.54 -30.58
N VAL A 14 -4.77 11.57 -29.64
CA VAL A 14 -4.48 11.89 -28.25
C VAL A 14 -3.83 10.66 -27.62
N SER A 15 -2.53 10.73 -27.36
CA SER A 15 -1.83 9.74 -26.56
C SER A 15 -2.38 9.77 -25.12
N PRO A 16 -2.65 8.62 -24.49
CA PRO A 16 -3.11 8.58 -23.10
C PRO A 16 -2.13 9.28 -22.17
N ALA A 17 -2.62 10.20 -21.35
CA ALA A 17 -1.82 10.86 -20.32
C ALA A 17 -1.97 10.12 -18.98
N PHE A 18 -0.88 9.97 -18.23
CA PHE A 18 -0.94 9.47 -16.86
C PHE A 18 -1.47 10.58 -15.95
N VAL A 19 -2.60 10.32 -15.28
CA VAL A 19 -3.22 11.24 -14.32
C VAL A 19 -3.08 10.65 -12.92
N PRO A 20 -2.32 11.28 -12.00
CA PRO A 20 -2.20 10.78 -10.63
C PRO A 20 -3.54 10.91 -9.91
N LEU A 21 -4.02 9.81 -9.34
CA LEU A 21 -5.23 9.76 -8.54
C LEU A 21 -4.86 9.52 -7.07
N ALA A 22 -5.31 10.41 -6.18
CA ALA A 22 -5.15 10.20 -4.74
C ALA A 22 -6.10 9.09 -4.29
N LEU A 23 -5.53 8.00 -3.79
CA LEU A 23 -6.28 6.88 -3.22
C LEU A 23 -6.13 6.91 -1.69
N THR A 24 -7.21 6.57 -0.99
CA THR A 24 -7.14 6.31 0.44
C THR A 24 -6.25 5.09 0.66
N ALA A 25 -5.25 5.21 1.53
CA ALA A 25 -4.42 4.08 1.89
C ALA A 25 -5.27 2.99 2.55
N PRO A 26 -5.09 1.71 2.20
CA PRO A 26 -5.76 0.62 2.89
C PRO A 26 -5.32 0.60 4.36
N VAL A 27 -6.28 0.41 5.26
CA VAL A 27 -5.97 0.18 6.67
C VAL A 27 -5.46 -1.25 6.80
N ALA A 28 -4.28 -1.42 7.40
CA ALA A 28 -3.77 -2.75 7.68
C ALA A 28 -4.61 -3.39 8.81
N GLU A 29 -5.30 -4.47 8.47
CA GLU A 29 -6.12 -5.24 9.40
C GLU A 29 -5.30 -6.36 10.05
N GLY A 30 -5.66 -6.74 11.28
CA GLY A 30 -5.03 -7.83 12.02
C GLY A 30 -4.09 -7.39 13.14
N GLU A 31 -3.31 -8.35 13.65
CA GLU A 31 -2.47 -8.21 14.84
C GLU A 31 -1.02 -8.63 14.57
N ILE A 32 -0.09 -7.93 15.21
CA ILE A 32 1.32 -8.30 15.36
C ILE A 32 1.45 -8.90 16.77
N ARG A 33 2.02 -10.10 16.88
CA ARG A 33 2.22 -10.79 18.17
C ARG A 33 3.70 -10.91 18.46
N ILE A 34 4.11 -10.42 19.62
CA ILE A 34 5.50 -10.44 20.07
C ILE A 34 5.54 -11.19 21.40
N GLU A 35 6.30 -12.27 21.45
CA GLU A 35 6.56 -12.99 22.69
C GLU A 35 7.93 -12.59 23.23
N LEU A 36 7.97 -12.25 24.52
CA LEU A 36 9.19 -11.94 25.24
C LEU A 36 9.36 -12.89 26.42
N GLN A 37 10.51 -13.56 26.50
CA GLN A 37 10.86 -14.42 27.62
C GLN A 37 11.93 -13.74 28.49
N ARG A 38 11.61 -13.49 29.76
CA ARG A 38 12.53 -12.88 30.73
C ARG A 38 12.46 -13.59 32.07
N THR A 39 13.59 -14.15 32.52
CA THR A 39 13.74 -14.78 33.84
C THR A 39 12.60 -15.77 34.19
N GLY A 40 12.28 -16.66 33.25
CA GLY A 40 11.20 -17.64 33.42
C GLY A 40 9.77 -17.09 33.30
N THR A 41 9.60 -15.80 33.00
CA THR A 41 8.31 -15.18 32.70
C THR A 41 8.16 -14.99 31.20
N THR A 42 7.03 -15.40 30.64
CA THR A 42 6.65 -15.12 29.25
C THR A 42 5.65 -13.97 29.22
N VAL A 43 5.98 -12.92 28.46
CA VAL A 43 5.14 -11.75 28.21
C VAL A 43 4.69 -11.80 26.75
N ASN A 44 3.38 -11.72 26.52
CA ASN A 44 2.81 -11.61 25.18
C ASN A 44 2.31 -10.19 24.95
N ILE A 45 2.79 -9.58 23.86
CA ILE A 45 2.39 -8.25 23.42
C ILE A 45 1.60 -8.43 22.13
N VAL A 46 0.40 -7.87 22.11
CA VAL A 46 -0.47 -7.85 20.94
C VAL A 46 -0.59 -6.40 20.48
N TRP A 47 -0.24 -6.15 19.23
CA TRP A 47 -0.22 -4.82 18.65
C TRP A 47 -1.07 -4.79 17.38
N PRO A 48 -1.89 -3.76 17.12
CA PRO A 48 -2.67 -3.70 15.89
C PRO A 48 -1.77 -3.48 14.66
N ALA A 49 -2.07 -4.17 13.56
CA ALA A 49 -1.33 -4.02 12.30
C ALA A 49 -1.36 -2.59 11.76
N ALA A 50 -2.45 -1.85 12.00
CA ALA A 50 -2.56 -0.43 11.67
C ALA A 50 -1.49 0.46 12.34
N ALA A 51 -0.92 0.03 13.47
CA ALA A 51 0.13 0.74 14.20
C ALA A 51 1.50 0.04 14.09
N ALA A 52 1.76 -0.63 12.97
CA ALA A 52 3.01 -1.36 12.72
C ALA A 52 4.25 -0.45 12.77
N ARG A 53 4.14 0.83 12.40
CA ARG A 53 5.27 1.77 12.39
C ARG A 53 5.73 2.10 13.81
N GLU A 54 4.77 2.33 14.70
CA GLU A 54 4.96 2.56 16.12
C GLU A 54 5.53 1.32 16.79
N CYS A 55 4.99 0.14 16.47
CA CYS A 55 5.52 -1.14 16.92
C CYS A 55 7.01 -1.31 16.54
N ALA A 56 7.35 -1.03 15.28
CA ALA A 56 8.73 -1.12 14.80
C ALA A 56 9.66 -0.09 15.46
N ALA A 57 9.16 1.11 15.75
CA ALA A 57 9.92 2.12 16.48
C ALA A 57 10.22 1.66 17.91
N TRP A 58 9.19 1.22 18.65
CA TRP A 58 9.32 0.69 19.99
C TRP A 58 10.29 -0.50 20.05
N LEU A 59 10.16 -1.47 19.14
CA LEU A 59 11.05 -2.63 19.07
C LEU A 59 12.51 -2.25 18.86
N ARG A 60 12.81 -1.29 17.96
CA ARG A 60 14.19 -0.84 17.72
C ARG A 60 14.80 -0.18 18.94
N ASP A 61 14.03 0.64 19.66
CA ASP A 61 14.52 1.28 20.88
C ASP A 61 14.75 0.27 21.99
N TRP A 62 13.92 -0.78 22.04
CA TRP A 62 14.08 -1.87 22.99
C TRP A 62 15.26 -2.81 22.69
N LEU A 63 15.61 -2.99 21.41
CA LEU A 63 16.71 -3.84 20.95
C LEU A 63 18.08 -3.13 20.90
N ARG A 64 18.11 -1.83 21.12
CA ARG A 64 19.36 -1.06 21.27
C ARG A 64 19.93 -1.24 22.67
#